data_AF-A0A9E3CT30-F1
#
_entry.id   AF-A0A9E3CT30-F1
#
_cell.length_a   1.000
_cell.length_b   1.000
_cell.length_c   1.000
_cell.angle_alpha   90.00
_cell.angle_beta   90.00
_cell.angle_gamma   90.00
#
_symmetry.space_group_name_H-M   'P 1'
#
loop_
_entity.id
_entity.type
_entity.pdbx_description
1 polymer ?
#
loop_
_entity_poly.entity_id
_entity_poly.type
_entity_poly.pdbx_seq_one_letter_code
_entity_poly.pdbx_strand_id
1 'polypeptide(L)'
;MAEESEKMSEAEMRENVVRLAFGGDESRFREFCEVVRQAIPEETSVVLRGSAVTGRRWKDGTPFDGDGPGTSDLDLTLVGVEVLGEYILDGFYLPGIHTKPLSDKDPDIAPNLVPLREKLVDMVKRPVNIQATRDFVMQLRGDWMGQPYLTLIGKVGEP
;
A
#
# COMPACT_ATOMS: atom_id res chain seq x y z
N MET A 1 5.67 -30.71 8.77
CA MET A 1 6.90 -29.92 8.86
C MET A 1 6.60 -28.64 8.10
N ALA A 2 6.21 -27.59 8.81
CA ALA A 2 5.92 -26.30 8.19
C ALA A 2 7.28 -25.66 7.89
N GLU A 3 7.60 -25.45 6.62
CA GLU A 3 8.73 -24.63 6.22
C GLU A 3 8.52 -23.24 6.83
N GLU A 4 9.43 -22.83 7.71
CA GLU A 4 9.60 -21.43 8.05
C GLU A 4 9.91 -20.71 6.74
N SER A 5 8.91 -20.09 6.10
CA SER A 5 9.15 -19.23 4.95
C SER A 5 10.11 -18.15 5.43
N GLU A 6 11.33 -18.12 4.88
CA GLU A 6 12.28 -17.04 5.12
C GLU A 6 11.54 -15.71 4.93
N LYS A 7 11.36 -14.97 6.03
CA LYS A 7 10.72 -13.67 5.98
C LYS A 7 11.59 -12.79 5.10
N MET A 8 11.06 -12.40 3.93
CA MET A 8 11.73 -11.45 3.03
C MET A 8 12.20 -10.25 3.84
N SER A 9 13.48 -9.91 3.71
CA SER A 9 14.04 -8.74 4.33
C SER A 9 13.45 -7.46 3.72
N GLU A 10 13.50 -6.36 4.47
CA GLU A 10 13.06 -5.07 3.96
C GLU A 10 13.83 -4.63 2.69
N ALA A 11 15.11 -4.99 2.63
CA ALA A 11 15.96 -4.72 1.47
C ALA A 11 15.47 -5.46 0.21
N GLU A 12 15.15 -6.75 0.32
CA GLU A 12 14.60 -7.54 -0.80
C GLU A 12 13.22 -7.05 -1.22
N MET A 13 12.38 -6.67 -0.25
CA MET A 13 11.07 -6.08 -0.52
C MET A 13 11.20 -4.76 -1.29
N ARG A 14 12.12 -3.87 -0.86
CA ARG A 14 12.42 -2.62 -1.57
C ARG A 14 12.95 -2.88 -2.97
N GLU A 15 13.90 -3.79 -3.12
CA GLU A 15 14.47 -4.13 -4.43
C GLU A 15 13.37 -4.62 -5.39
N ASN A 16 12.46 -5.47 -4.91
CA ASN A 16 11.31 -5.90 -5.69
C ASN A 16 10.45 -4.73 -6.13
N VAL A 17 10.05 -3.85 -5.21
CA VAL A 17 9.20 -2.70 -5.52
C VAL A 17 9.86 -1.81 -6.57
N VAL A 18 11.13 -1.46 -6.39
CA VAL A 18 11.87 -0.60 -7.32
C VAL A 18 11.99 -1.25 -8.69
N ARG A 19 12.38 -2.52 -8.74
CA ARG A 19 12.54 -3.28 -9.99
C ARG A 19 11.22 -3.47 -10.73
N LEU A 20 10.16 -3.87 -10.02
CA LEU A 20 8.88 -4.27 -10.60
C LEU A 20 7.97 -3.07 -10.91
N ALA A 21 7.81 -2.15 -9.96
CA ALA A 21 6.87 -1.04 -10.08
C ALA A 21 7.50 0.22 -10.69
N PHE A 22 8.80 0.42 -10.48
CA PHE A 22 9.52 1.63 -10.90
C PHE A 22 10.56 1.39 -12.00
N GLY A 23 10.61 0.17 -12.56
CA GLY A 23 11.51 -0.17 -13.67
C GLY A 23 12.99 -0.17 -13.30
N GLY A 24 13.32 -0.37 -12.03
CA GLY A 24 14.69 -0.34 -11.51
C GLY A 24 15.20 1.06 -11.16
N ASP A 25 14.36 2.09 -11.28
CA ASP A 25 14.76 3.48 -11.02
C ASP A 25 14.42 3.92 -9.58
N GLU A 26 15.44 3.91 -8.72
CA GLU A 26 15.32 4.36 -7.32
C GLU A 26 14.91 5.85 -7.21
N SER A 27 15.22 6.69 -8.21
CA SER A 27 14.82 8.10 -8.18
C SER A 27 13.31 8.26 -8.32
N ARG A 28 12.67 7.48 -9.18
CA ARG A 28 11.21 7.45 -9.33
C ARG A 28 10.52 6.92 -8.08
N PHE A 29 11.09 5.91 -7.43
CA PHE A 29 10.59 5.42 -6.16
C PHE A 29 10.67 6.48 -5.05
N ARG A 30 11.79 7.20 -4.95
CA ARG A 30 11.94 8.30 -3.97
C ARG A 30 10.97 9.45 -4.23
N GLU A 31 10.79 9.83 -5.50
CA GLU A 31 9.82 10.86 -5.89
C GLU A 31 8.39 10.44 -5.52
N PHE A 32 8.02 9.18 -5.78
CA PHE A 32 6.73 8.63 -5.37
C PHE A 32 6.50 8.75 -3.87
N CYS A 33 7.48 8.33 -3.05
CA CYS A 33 7.40 8.46 -1.60
C CYS A 33 7.29 9.91 -1.13
N GLU A 34 7.96 10.85 -1.80
CA GLU A 34 7.89 12.26 -1.46
C GLU A 34 6.52 12.87 -1.81
N VAL A 35 5.95 12.51 -2.96
CA VAL A 35 4.59 12.92 -3.34
C VAL A 35 3.56 12.42 -2.34
N VAL A 36 3.69 11.18 -1.87
CA VAL A 36 2.81 10.64 -0.84
C VAL A 36 3.00 11.41 0.48
N ARG A 37 4.24 11.64 0.92
CA ARG A 37 4.55 12.34 2.18
C ARG A 37 3.94 13.74 2.23
N GLN A 38 3.95 14.47 1.13
CA GLN A 38 3.42 15.84 1.07
C GLN A 38 1.89 15.91 1.07
N ALA A 39 1.20 14.80 0.79
CA ALA A 39 -0.24 14.76 0.60
C ALA A 39 -1.01 14.10 1.75
N ILE A 40 -0.31 13.60 2.77
CA ILE A 40 -0.91 12.91 3.93
C ILE A 40 -0.63 13.69 5.23
N PRO A 41 -1.44 13.51 6.29
CA PRO A 41 -1.17 14.12 7.60
C PRO A 41 0.18 13.68 8.19
N GLU A 42 0.83 14.55 8.97
CA GLU A 42 2.22 14.36 9.46
C GLU A 42 2.43 13.08 10.26
N GLU A 43 1.47 12.69 11.11
CA GLU A 43 1.53 11.48 11.95
C GLU A 43 1.05 10.21 11.23
N THR A 44 1.00 10.23 9.89
CA THR A 44 0.56 9.09 9.08
C THR A 44 1.76 8.30 8.58
N SER A 45 1.83 7.03 9.00
CA SER A 45 2.76 6.07 8.41
C SER A 45 2.18 5.47 7.13
N VAL A 46 3.05 5.09 6.19
CA VAL A 46 2.62 4.48 4.93
C VAL A 46 3.35 3.18 4.72
N VAL A 47 2.59 2.13 4.44
CA VAL A 47 3.12 0.84 4.02
C VAL A 47 2.62 0.48 2.62
N LEU A 48 3.48 -0.16 1.85
CA LEU A 48 3.14 -0.82 0.60
C LEU A 48 2.98 -2.31 0.85
N ARG A 49 1.98 -2.91 0.21
CA ARG A 49 1.64 -4.33 0.36
C ARG A 49 1.45 -5.01 -0.99
N GLY A 50 1.18 -6.30 -0.94
CA GLY A 50 0.75 -7.07 -2.09
C GLY A 50 1.88 -7.42 -3.05
N SER A 51 1.52 -7.61 -4.31
CA SER A 51 2.39 -8.27 -5.30
C SER A 51 3.64 -7.47 -5.67
N ALA A 52 3.65 -6.14 -5.47
CA ALA A 52 4.83 -5.31 -5.68
C ALA A 52 5.94 -5.62 -4.68
N VAL A 53 5.57 -6.02 -3.46
CA VAL A 53 6.49 -6.36 -2.37
C VAL A 53 7.01 -7.79 -2.51
N THR A 54 6.09 -8.73 -2.74
CA THR A 54 6.40 -10.17 -2.79
C THR A 54 6.80 -10.68 -4.17
N GLY A 55 6.60 -9.87 -5.22
CA GLY A 55 6.76 -10.26 -6.62
C GLY A 55 5.64 -11.16 -7.18
N ARG A 56 4.65 -11.55 -6.36
CA ARG A 56 3.55 -12.46 -6.76
C ARG A 56 2.25 -12.10 -6.06
N ARG A 57 1.13 -12.24 -6.77
CA ARG A 57 -0.22 -12.11 -6.22
C ARG A 57 -0.45 -13.20 -5.17
N TRP A 58 -0.88 -12.80 -3.98
CA TRP A 58 -1.13 -13.73 -2.87
C TRP A 58 -2.18 -14.81 -3.19
N LYS A 59 -3.24 -14.43 -3.90
CA LYS A 59 -4.41 -15.30 -4.14
C LYS A 59 -4.08 -16.55 -4.95
N ASP A 60 -3.21 -16.44 -5.94
CA ASP A 60 -3.01 -17.47 -6.97
C ASP A 60 -1.54 -17.66 -7.37
N GLY A 61 -0.60 -16.91 -6.79
CA GLY A 61 0.83 -17.00 -7.09
C GLY A 61 1.24 -16.39 -8.44
N THR A 62 0.32 -15.74 -9.15
CA THR A 62 0.60 -15.06 -10.43
C THR A 62 1.73 -14.05 -10.24
N PRO A 63 2.79 -14.08 -11.08
CA PRO A 63 3.85 -13.06 -11.03
C PRO A 63 3.28 -11.66 -11.13
N PHE A 64 3.99 -10.68 -10.56
CA PHE A 64 3.70 -9.27 -10.79
C PHE A 64 3.71 -8.98 -12.30
N ASP A 65 2.66 -8.30 -12.79
CA ASP A 65 2.41 -8.08 -14.21
C ASP A 65 2.29 -9.37 -15.05
N GLY A 66 1.94 -10.51 -14.43
CA GLY A 66 1.75 -11.80 -15.12
C GLY A 66 0.63 -11.80 -16.16
N ASP A 67 -0.34 -10.89 -16.02
CA ASP A 67 -1.42 -10.66 -16.99
C ASP A 67 -1.04 -9.60 -18.06
N GLY A 68 0.17 -9.04 -17.97
CA GLY A 68 0.70 -8.02 -18.87
C GLY A 68 1.34 -6.84 -18.13
N PRO A 69 2.23 -6.05 -18.78
CA PRO A 69 2.84 -4.88 -18.17
C PRO A 69 1.79 -3.87 -17.66
N GLY A 70 1.95 -3.40 -16.41
CA GLY A 70 1.06 -2.42 -15.79
C GLY A 70 -0.27 -2.96 -15.26
N THR A 71 -0.46 -4.29 -15.27
CA THR A 71 -1.71 -4.92 -14.78
C THR A 71 -1.74 -5.12 -13.27
N SER A 72 -0.59 -5.26 -12.62
CA SER A 72 -0.51 -5.32 -11.16
C SER A 72 -0.60 -3.92 -10.55
N ASP A 73 -1.40 -3.82 -9.48
CA ASP A 73 -1.62 -2.63 -8.69
C ASP A 73 -0.56 -2.42 -7.60
N LEU A 74 -0.53 -1.19 -7.07
CA LEU A 74 0.19 -0.84 -5.84
C LEU A 74 -0.80 -0.59 -4.71
N ASP A 75 -0.74 -1.41 -3.67
CA ASP A 75 -1.60 -1.30 -2.51
C ASP A 75 -0.93 -0.49 -1.38
N LEU A 76 -1.27 0.79 -1.31
CA LEU A 76 -0.86 1.67 -0.21
C LEU A 76 -1.81 1.52 0.98
N THR A 77 -1.24 1.54 2.18
CA THR A 77 -2.01 1.60 3.43
C THR A 77 -1.47 2.70 4.31
N LEU A 78 -2.33 3.68 4.55
CA LEU A 78 -2.12 4.82 5.41
C LEU A 78 -2.51 4.39 6.84
N VAL A 79 -1.56 4.46 7.77
CA VAL A 79 -1.73 4.04 9.16
C VAL A 79 -1.71 5.30 10.02
N GLY A 80 -2.85 5.60 10.64
CA GLY A 80 -2.99 6.79 11.49
C GLY A 80 -4.45 7.12 11.76
N VAL A 81 -4.70 7.90 12.82
CA VAL A 81 -6.06 8.30 13.20
C VAL A 81 -6.58 9.41 12.28
N GLU A 82 -5.75 10.42 11.99
CA GLU A 82 -6.16 11.62 11.24
C GLU A 82 -6.55 11.28 9.80
N VAL A 83 -5.80 10.40 9.15
CA VAL A 83 -6.05 10.02 7.75
C VAL A 83 -7.38 9.28 7.54
N LEU A 84 -7.98 8.72 8.59
CA LEU A 84 -9.33 8.14 8.49
C LEU A 84 -10.39 9.21 8.23
N GLY A 85 -10.13 10.47 8.62
CA GLY A 85 -11.01 11.61 8.35
C GLY A 85 -11.14 11.94 6.86
N GLU A 86 -10.26 11.41 6.02
CA GLU A 86 -10.33 11.59 4.56
C GLU A 86 -11.40 10.73 3.89
N TYR A 87 -11.94 9.73 4.60
CA TYR A 87 -12.91 8.77 4.06
C TYR A 87 -14.33 9.09 4.52
N ILE A 88 -15.28 8.99 3.59
CA ILE A 88 -16.71 9.04 3.91
C ILE A 88 -17.14 7.78 4.66
N LEU A 89 -18.28 7.82 5.36
CA LEU A 89 -18.77 6.71 6.18
C LEU A 89 -18.94 5.39 5.38
N ASP A 90 -19.43 5.47 4.15
CA ASP A 90 -19.59 4.30 3.25
C ASP A 90 -18.26 3.77 2.69
N GLY A 91 -17.18 4.51 2.91
CA GLY A 91 -15.80 4.12 2.62
C GLY A 91 -15.20 3.17 3.64
N PHE A 92 -15.95 2.71 4.65
CA PHE A 92 -15.43 1.83 5.69
C PHE A 92 -15.90 0.37 5.56
N TYR A 93 -14.98 -0.57 5.80
CA TYR A 93 -15.37 -1.93 6.19
C TYR A 93 -15.77 -1.97 7.68
N LEU A 94 -15.02 -1.23 8.51
CA LEU A 94 -15.30 -1.05 9.93
C LEU A 94 -15.17 0.45 10.27
N PRO A 95 -16.29 1.15 10.51
CA PRO A 95 -16.30 2.61 10.73
C PRO A 95 -15.29 3.07 11.78
N GLY A 96 -14.46 4.06 11.41
CA GLY A 96 -13.43 4.65 12.29
C GLY A 96 -12.23 3.74 12.58
N ILE A 97 -12.11 2.58 11.92
CA ILE A 97 -11.02 1.63 12.12
C ILE A 97 -10.36 1.24 10.80
N HIS A 98 -11.13 0.82 9.80
CA HIS A 98 -10.57 0.26 8.57
C HIS A 98 -11.42 0.57 7.33
N THR A 99 -10.77 1.13 6.31
CA THR A 99 -11.45 1.59 5.10
C THR A 99 -11.46 0.53 4.00
N LYS A 100 -12.36 0.69 3.03
CA LYS A 100 -12.20 0.13 1.68
C LYS A 100 -11.02 0.85 0.99
N PRO A 101 -10.38 0.21 0.00
CA PRO A 101 -9.38 0.90 -0.81
C PRO A 101 -10.04 1.89 -1.79
N LEU A 102 -9.63 3.15 -1.72
CA LEU A 102 -9.86 4.11 -2.80
C LEU A 102 -9.21 3.56 -4.08
N SER A 103 -10.04 3.24 -5.06
CA SER A 103 -9.67 2.50 -6.27
C SER A 103 -10.66 2.82 -7.39
N ASP A 104 -10.51 2.20 -8.58
CA ASP A 104 -11.49 2.39 -9.66
C ASP A 104 -12.87 1.79 -9.33
N LYS A 105 -12.94 0.88 -8.35
CA LYS A 105 -14.20 0.26 -7.89
C LYS A 105 -14.96 1.15 -6.90
N ASP A 106 -14.22 1.91 -6.12
CA ASP A 106 -14.73 2.82 -5.09
C ASP A 106 -13.98 4.17 -5.24
N PRO A 107 -14.26 4.97 -6.30
CA PRO A 107 -13.45 6.13 -6.65
C PRO A 107 -13.77 7.40 -5.84
N ASP A 108 -14.91 7.44 -5.16
CA ASP A 108 -15.48 8.62 -4.50
C ASP A 108 -15.49 8.51 -2.97
N ILE A 109 -14.95 7.43 -2.41
CA ILE A 109 -14.99 7.17 -0.96
C ILE A 109 -14.01 8.02 -0.14
N ALA A 110 -13.03 8.67 -0.79
CA ALA A 110 -12.09 9.58 -0.16
C ALA A 110 -11.74 10.77 -1.09
N PRO A 111 -12.66 11.74 -1.27
CA PRO A 111 -12.55 12.78 -2.30
C PRO A 111 -11.25 13.59 -2.25
N ASN A 112 -10.75 13.91 -1.06
CA ASN A 112 -9.50 14.68 -0.89
C ASN A 112 -8.25 13.90 -1.30
N LEU A 113 -8.30 12.56 -1.30
CA LEU A 113 -7.20 11.68 -1.71
C LEU A 113 -7.25 11.34 -3.21
N VAL A 114 -8.33 11.69 -3.93
CA VAL A 114 -8.45 11.44 -5.38
C VAL A 114 -7.31 12.10 -6.17
N PRO A 115 -6.99 13.41 -5.97
CA PRO A 115 -5.88 14.02 -6.71
C PRO A 115 -4.53 13.36 -6.45
N LEU A 116 -4.30 12.90 -5.20
CA LEU A 116 -3.12 12.12 -4.87
C LEU A 116 -3.12 10.81 -5.67
N ARG A 117 -4.20 10.03 -5.61
CA ARG A 117 -4.30 8.76 -6.33
C ARG A 117 -4.06 8.93 -7.83
N GLU A 118 -4.70 9.90 -8.47
CA GLU A 118 -4.52 10.18 -9.90
C GLU A 118 -3.06 10.48 -10.24
N LYS A 119 -2.40 11.32 -9.42
CA LYS A 119 -0.98 11.63 -9.58
C LYS A 119 -0.11 10.37 -9.44
N LEU A 120 -0.37 9.54 -8.44
CA LEU A 120 0.39 8.30 -8.24
C LEU A 120 0.21 7.33 -9.41
N VAL A 121 -1.02 7.14 -9.89
CA VAL A 121 -1.32 6.33 -11.09
C VAL A 121 -0.57 6.87 -12.30
N ASP A 122 -0.54 8.19 -12.50
CA ASP A 122 0.20 8.80 -13.60
C ASP A 122 1.72 8.57 -13.49
N MET A 123 2.28 8.58 -12.28
CA MET A 123 3.70 8.33 -12.05
C MET A 123 4.11 6.87 -12.32
N VAL A 124 3.28 5.91 -11.93
CA VAL A 124 3.61 4.47 -12.01
C VAL A 124 2.98 3.75 -13.21
N LYS A 125 2.07 4.41 -13.92
CA LYS A 125 1.34 3.89 -15.10
C LYS A 125 0.65 2.54 -14.84
N ARG A 126 0.15 2.36 -13.62
CA ARG A 126 -0.58 1.17 -13.13
C ARG A 126 -1.57 1.61 -12.03
N PRO A 127 -2.58 0.79 -11.69
CA PRO A 127 -3.51 1.15 -10.64
C PRO A 127 -2.81 1.33 -9.29
N VAL A 128 -3.24 2.33 -8.53
CA VAL A 128 -2.80 2.55 -7.15
C VAL A 128 -4.06 2.53 -6.29
N ASN A 129 -4.05 1.68 -5.27
CA ASN A 129 -5.12 1.56 -4.30
C ASN A 129 -4.64 2.20 -3.00
N ILE A 130 -5.47 3.07 -2.41
CA ILE A 130 -5.14 3.72 -1.14
C ILE A 130 -6.15 3.26 -0.10
N GLN A 131 -5.69 2.61 0.95
CA GLN A 131 -6.50 2.18 2.08
C GLN A 131 -6.02 2.89 3.35
N ALA A 132 -6.88 3.05 4.35
CA ALA A 132 -6.50 3.60 5.64
C ALA A 132 -6.91 2.67 6.79
N THR A 133 -6.11 2.71 7.87
CA THR A 133 -6.36 1.96 9.09
C THR A 133 -5.89 2.73 10.32
N ARG A 134 -6.59 2.58 11.44
CA ARG A 134 -6.29 3.30 12.68
C ARG A 134 -4.96 2.89 13.30
N ASP A 135 -4.74 1.58 13.37
CA ASP A 135 -3.56 0.97 13.95
C ASP A 135 -3.30 -0.35 13.24
N PHE A 136 -2.03 -0.57 12.93
CA PHE A 136 -1.55 -1.79 12.31
C PHE A 136 -1.68 -3.00 13.24
N VAL A 137 -1.58 -2.81 14.57
CA VAL A 137 -1.61 -3.91 15.56
C VAL A 137 -2.99 -4.59 15.61
N MET A 138 -4.09 -3.84 15.45
CA MET A 138 -5.43 -4.42 15.42
C MET A 138 -5.65 -5.29 14.17
N GLN A 139 -5.06 -4.92 13.05
CA GLN A 139 -5.16 -5.67 11.79
C GLN A 139 -4.22 -6.90 11.76
N LEU A 140 -3.10 -6.82 12.49
CA LEU A 140 -2.15 -7.93 12.70
C LEU A 140 -2.72 -9.08 13.55
N ARG A 141 -3.60 -8.79 14.52
CA ARG A 141 -4.12 -9.78 15.49
C ARG A 141 -5.19 -10.71 14.93
N GLY A 142 -5.84 -10.37 13.81
CA GLY A 142 -6.92 -11.15 13.21
C GLY A 142 -6.53 -11.89 11.93
N ASP A 143 -6.02 -11.17 10.92
CA ASP A 143 -5.99 -11.65 9.53
C ASP A 143 -4.62 -11.55 8.82
N TRP A 144 -3.64 -10.79 9.36
CA TRP A 144 -2.38 -10.46 8.68
C TRP A 144 -1.12 -11.16 9.25
N MET A 145 -1.26 -12.31 9.93
CA MET A 145 -0.13 -13.08 10.50
C MET A 145 0.77 -13.80 9.46
N GLY A 146 1.12 -13.15 8.33
CA GLY A 146 2.06 -13.77 7.38
C GLY A 146 2.34 -13.04 6.07
N GLN A 147 1.68 -11.92 5.76
CA GLN A 147 1.94 -11.21 4.50
C GLN A 147 3.03 -10.13 4.67
N PRO A 148 4.12 -10.18 3.88
CA PRO A 148 5.14 -9.14 3.89
C PRO A 148 4.60 -7.76 3.50
N TYR A 149 5.16 -6.71 4.09
CA TYR A 149 4.87 -5.32 3.77
C TYR A 149 6.15 -4.50 3.85
N LEU A 150 6.20 -3.41 3.08
CA LEU A 150 7.32 -2.48 3.06
C LEU A 150 6.88 -1.13 3.63
N THR A 151 7.52 -0.66 4.70
CA THR A 151 7.30 0.70 5.20
C THR A 151 7.94 1.71 4.25
N LEU A 152 7.14 2.66 3.76
CA LEU A 152 7.59 3.75 2.88
C LEU A 152 7.88 5.04 3.67
N ILE A 153 7.03 5.33 4.66
CA ILE A 153 7.02 6.58 5.42
C ILE A 153 6.71 6.26 6.88
N GLY A 154 7.40 6.93 7.80
CA GLY A 154 7.18 6.82 9.23
C GLY A 154 7.66 5.49 9.79
N LYS A 155 7.03 5.06 10.88
CA LYS A 155 7.26 3.78 11.56
C LYS A 155 5.92 3.13 11.86
N VAL A 156 5.88 1.81 11.76
CA VAL A 156 4.69 1.03 12.09
C VAL A 156 5.08 0.02 13.17
N GLY A 157 4.41 0.07 14.31
CA GLY A 157 4.62 -0.90 15.40
C GLY A 157 5.57 -0.50 16.53
N GLU A 158 5.91 0.79 16.70
CA GLU A 158 6.43 1.29 17.98
C GLU A 158 5.36 2.16 18.67
N PRO A 159 5.08 1.94 19.96
CA PRO A 159 4.14 2.74 20.75
C PRO A 159 4.64 4.16 21.04
#